data_AF-A0AAD5YD20-F1
#
_entry.id   AF-A0AAD5YD20-F1
#
_cell.length_a   1.000
_cell.length_b   1.000
_cell.length_c   1.000
_cell.angle_alpha   90.00
_cell.angle_beta   90.00
_cell.angle_gamma   90.00
#
_symmetry.space_group_name_H-M   'P 1'
#
loop_
_entity.id
_entity.type
_entity.pdbx_description
1 polymer ?
#
loop_
_entity_poly.entity_id
_entity_poly.type
_entity_poly.pdbx_seq_one_letter_code
_entity_poly.pdbx_strand_id
1 'polypeptide(L)'
;MPFSCTLPPEIWDYIIDNVHGDKKTLKACSLVAKSWLPSSHYNLFFSLSFHTRPERELEDIFNFLQTSSKVHSFTYEVKLFGSFEAKNAHDTKDVVCAHVLRNVFSYLPKVASLAMSGLFVTCRTACDHDPSDYPKLSLSRLSLVGLSARSSIFDLWQILIMAPTLDHLALEEVTVLSPDQDIPLNTLEDTALDIKYVVLSTVHLSLLRAVIQKMTFQNCLMLVYKPKLGPPMEEIPLIGHLICSAAQSLRTLHIFAGEVGAQRLIDDHEWASLNISKCINLQTFCADFMFSEFLRRMVPADYMSTEFKFKVLSYLPPSTRRITLYYHPNQDLNAQVDGATAFASFDWDYVEGLLSRLPHLVSALMTISAIGSEPEQNKEANDSIRTYLNSINRRGRLIVEVAEGIQ
;
A
#
# COMPACT_ATOMS: atom_id res chain seq x y z
N MET A 1 14.51 -28.42 52.68
CA MET A 1 14.79 -27.35 51.71
C MET A 1 13.46 -26.86 51.18
N PRO A 2 13.08 -25.58 51.33
CA PRO A 2 11.84 -25.08 50.76
C PRO A 2 11.99 -25.04 49.23
N PHE A 3 11.04 -25.64 48.52
CA PHE A 3 10.95 -25.51 47.07
C PHE A 3 10.57 -24.07 46.75
N SER A 4 11.52 -23.28 46.24
CA SER A 4 11.20 -21.97 45.66
C SER A 4 10.43 -22.22 44.37
N CYS A 5 9.12 -21.98 44.36
CA CYS A 5 8.31 -21.91 43.15
C CYS A 5 8.73 -20.66 42.34
N THR A 6 9.85 -20.74 41.65
CA THR A 6 10.25 -19.76 40.65
C THR A 6 9.68 -20.18 39.30
N LEU A 7 8.83 -19.33 38.73
CA LEU A 7 8.37 -19.50 37.35
C LEU A 7 9.58 -19.44 36.40
N PRO A 8 9.65 -20.33 35.38
CA PRO A 8 10.71 -20.31 34.39
C PRO A 8 10.81 -18.95 33.67
N PRO A 9 12.02 -18.46 33.35
CA PRO A 9 12.23 -17.21 32.60
C PRO A 9 11.38 -17.09 31.34
N GLU A 10 11.22 -18.19 30.60
CA GLU A 10 10.49 -18.27 29.34
C GLU A 10 9.00 -17.90 29.51
N ILE A 11 8.42 -18.22 30.67
CA ILE A 11 7.03 -17.88 30.98
C ILE A 11 6.88 -16.38 31.18
N TRP A 12 7.84 -15.73 31.84
CA TRP A 12 7.83 -14.28 32.02
C TRP A 12 8.04 -13.54 30.71
N ASP A 13 8.94 -14.02 29.86
CA ASP A 13 9.17 -13.45 28.53
C ASP A 13 7.91 -13.53 27.68
N TYR A 14 7.24 -14.68 27.65
CA TYR A 14 5.96 -14.83 26.96
C TYR A 14 4.89 -13.87 27.50
N ILE A 15 4.79 -13.70 28.82
CA ILE A 15 3.85 -12.73 29.43
C ILE A 15 4.18 -11.30 28.99
N ILE A 16 5.46 -10.90 29.03
CA ILE A 16 5.91 -9.56 28.64
C ILE A 16 5.67 -9.31 27.14
N ASP A 17 5.92 -10.31 26.29
CA ASP A 17 5.68 -10.21 24.85
C ASP A 17 4.21 -10.01 24.50
N ASN A 18 3.28 -10.52 25.33
CA ASN A 18 1.85 -10.29 25.13
C ASN A 18 1.40 -8.86 25.46
N VAL A 19 2.23 -8.05 26.13
CA VAL A 19 1.94 -6.63 26.43
C VAL A 19 2.73 -5.64 25.57
N HIS A 20 3.24 -6.09 24.41
CA HIS A 20 4.04 -5.28 23.47
C HIS A 20 3.38 -3.94 23.05
N GLY A 21 2.04 -3.87 23.03
CA GLY A 21 1.27 -2.67 22.72
C GLY A 21 1.12 -1.66 23.86
N ASP A 22 1.34 -2.07 25.12
CA ASP A 22 1.18 -1.20 26.29
C ASP A 22 2.54 -0.75 26.84
N LYS A 23 3.03 0.38 26.33
CA LYS A 23 4.30 0.99 26.74
C LYS A 23 4.33 1.37 28.22
N LYS A 24 3.18 1.67 28.86
CA LYS A 24 3.13 2.01 30.29
C LYS A 24 3.38 0.76 31.12
N THR A 25 2.71 -0.34 30.78
CA THR A 25 2.91 -1.64 31.43
C THR A 25 4.32 -2.18 31.21
N LEU A 26 4.88 -2.06 30.01
CA LEU A 26 6.26 -2.47 29.74
C LEU A 26 7.30 -1.66 30.54
N LYS A 27 7.08 -0.35 30.73
CA LYS A 27 7.93 0.46 31.63
C LYS A 27 7.84 -0.06 33.06
N ALA A 28 6.66 -0.39 33.56
CA ALA A 28 6.52 -0.99 34.88
C ALA A 28 7.29 -2.32 34.97
N CYS A 29 7.13 -3.21 33.97
CA CYS A 29 7.82 -4.50 33.89
C CYS A 29 9.35 -4.36 33.93
N SER A 30 9.90 -3.35 33.23
CA SER A 30 11.35 -3.06 33.24
C SER A 30 11.90 -2.68 34.62
N LEU A 31 11.05 -2.28 35.56
CA LEU A 31 11.42 -1.89 36.92
C LEU A 31 11.18 -2.99 37.96
N VAL A 32 10.50 -4.09 37.60
CA VAL A 32 10.17 -5.19 38.53
C VAL A 32 11.40 -6.03 38.87
N ALA A 33 12.11 -6.54 37.87
CA ALA A 33 13.26 -7.42 38.06
C ALA A 33 14.28 -7.29 36.92
N LYS A 34 15.56 -7.52 37.22
CA LYS A 34 16.64 -7.47 36.21
C LYS A 34 16.45 -8.49 35.10
N SER A 35 15.87 -9.66 35.39
CA SER A 35 15.58 -10.70 34.41
C SER A 35 14.49 -10.32 33.41
N TRP A 36 13.58 -9.40 33.77
CA TRP A 36 12.51 -8.92 32.88
C TRP A 36 12.99 -7.79 31.97
N LEU A 37 14.14 -7.19 32.28
CA LEU A 37 14.66 -6.02 31.61
C LEU A 37 14.91 -6.25 30.11
N PRO A 38 15.52 -7.36 29.64
CA PRO A 38 15.78 -7.57 28.22
C PRO A 38 14.50 -7.60 27.39
N SER A 39 13.51 -8.40 27.79
CA SER A 39 12.24 -8.56 27.08
C SER A 39 11.39 -7.29 27.16
N SER A 40 11.39 -6.61 28.31
CA SER A 40 10.73 -5.31 28.44
C SER A 40 11.37 -4.25 27.54
N HIS A 41 12.71 -4.16 27.53
CA HIS A 41 13.45 -3.21 26.68
C HIS A 41 13.28 -3.49 25.20
N TYR A 42 13.34 -4.77 24.80
CA TYR A 42 13.07 -5.18 23.43
C TYR A 42 11.71 -4.64 22.99
N ASN A 43 10.63 -4.97 23.71
CA ASN A 43 9.29 -4.50 23.36
C ASN A 43 9.11 -2.97 23.49
N LEU A 44 9.79 -2.31 24.44
CA LEU A 44 9.76 -0.85 24.58
C LEU A 44 10.37 -0.14 23.37
N PHE A 45 11.53 -0.61 22.92
CA PHE A 45 12.38 0.07 21.93
C PHE A 45 12.34 -0.56 20.55
N PHE A 46 11.59 -1.66 20.35
CA PHE A 46 11.44 -2.33 19.05
C PHE A 46 11.04 -1.37 17.92
N SER A 47 10.08 -0.50 18.22
CA SER A 47 9.55 0.51 17.30
C SER A 47 9.68 1.89 17.93
N LEU A 48 10.49 2.75 17.32
CA LEU A 48 10.64 4.16 17.70
C LEU A 48 9.79 5.02 16.78
N SER A 49 8.97 5.88 17.37
CA SER A 49 8.11 6.81 16.63
C SER A 49 8.45 8.24 16.99
N PHE A 50 8.80 9.03 15.99
CA PHE A 50 9.15 10.43 16.14
C PHE A 50 8.16 11.29 15.38
N HIS A 51 7.63 12.31 16.04
CA HIS A 51 6.82 13.33 15.40
C HIS A 51 7.71 14.54 15.18
N THR A 52 7.95 14.89 13.92
CA THR A 52 8.58 16.17 13.61
C THR A 52 7.62 17.25 14.08
N ARG A 53 8.15 18.21 14.83
CA ARG A 53 7.41 19.39 15.24
C ARG A 53 8.17 20.59 14.72
N PRO A 54 7.47 21.70 14.42
CA PRO A 54 8.11 22.93 13.97
C PRO A 54 9.24 23.41 14.90
N GLU A 55 9.07 23.17 16.19
CA GLU A 55 9.95 23.62 17.27
C GLU A 55 11.00 22.58 17.66
N ARG A 56 10.87 21.34 17.19
CA ARG A 56 11.77 20.24 17.53
C ARG A 56 12.41 19.71 16.27
N GLU A 57 13.67 20.07 16.12
CA GLU A 57 14.47 19.61 15.01
C GLU A 57 14.75 18.11 15.15
N LEU A 58 15.05 17.46 14.03
CA LEU A 58 15.55 16.09 14.01
C LEU A 58 16.82 15.94 14.87
N GLU A 59 17.48 17.04 15.24
CA GLU A 59 18.55 17.11 16.23
C GLU A 59 18.17 16.52 17.59
N ASP A 60 16.93 16.65 18.05
CA ASP A 60 16.47 16.02 19.29
C ASP A 60 16.52 14.48 19.19
N ILE A 61 16.21 13.95 18.00
CA ILE A 61 16.31 12.51 17.72
C ILE A 61 17.76 12.08 17.79
N PHE A 62 18.67 12.86 17.19
CA PHE A 62 20.11 12.61 17.28
C PHE A 62 20.62 12.60 18.71
N ASN A 63 20.29 13.65 19.47
CA ASN A 63 20.71 13.79 20.86
C ASN A 63 20.19 12.63 21.70
N PHE A 64 18.93 12.22 21.49
CA PHE A 64 18.37 11.04 22.13
C PHE A 64 19.14 9.76 21.78
N LEU A 65 19.41 9.52 20.50
CA LEU A 65 20.14 8.34 20.06
C LEU A 65 21.58 8.34 20.59
N GLN A 66 22.28 9.47 20.56
CA GLN A 66 23.64 9.57 21.08
C GLN A 66 23.71 9.30 22.59
N THR A 67 22.76 9.82 23.36
CA THR A 67 22.72 9.64 24.82
C THR A 67 22.25 8.24 25.25
N SER A 68 21.56 7.51 24.36
CA SER A 68 20.88 6.26 24.70
C SER A 68 21.40 5.06 23.90
N SER A 69 22.69 4.75 24.00
CA SER A 69 23.34 3.66 23.22
C SER A 69 22.69 2.28 23.34
N LYS A 70 22.02 1.98 24.46
CA LYS A 70 21.31 0.71 24.65
C LYS A 70 20.12 0.55 23.70
N VAL A 71 19.45 1.65 23.36
CA VAL A 71 18.23 1.67 22.51
C VAL A 71 18.55 1.16 21.11
N HIS A 72 19.75 1.47 20.59
CA HIS A 72 20.22 1.09 19.25
C HIS A 72 20.08 -0.41 18.98
N SER A 73 20.45 -1.21 19.98
CA SER A 73 20.51 -2.67 19.85
C SER A 73 19.14 -3.36 19.84
N PHE A 74 18.09 -2.64 20.23
CA PHE A 74 16.71 -3.12 20.30
C PHE A 74 15.81 -2.51 19.22
N THR A 75 16.26 -1.45 18.54
CA THR A 75 15.44 -0.75 17.55
C THR A 75 15.47 -1.48 16.21
N TYR A 76 14.30 -1.88 15.74
CA TYR A 76 14.10 -2.59 14.47
C TYR A 76 13.25 -1.78 13.49
N GLU A 77 12.34 -0.97 14.01
CA GLU A 77 11.42 -0.13 13.24
C GLU A 77 11.57 1.35 13.65
N VAL A 78 11.68 2.23 12.66
CA VAL A 78 11.66 3.68 12.85
C VAL A 78 10.48 4.26 12.08
N LYS A 79 9.66 5.05 12.76
CA LYS A 79 8.53 5.77 12.18
C LYS A 79 8.73 7.27 12.36
N LEU A 80 8.66 8.01 11.26
CA LEU A 80 8.75 9.46 11.23
C LEU A 80 7.40 10.02 10.76
N PHE A 81 6.80 10.89 11.56
CA PHE A 81 5.51 11.49 11.29
C PHE A 81 5.65 13.01 11.25
N GLY A 82 5.15 13.64 10.19
CA GLY A 82 4.96 15.08 10.11
C GLY A 82 3.49 15.47 10.09
N SER A 83 3.23 16.75 9.86
CA SER A 83 1.88 17.30 9.78
C SER A 83 1.30 17.20 8.36
N PHE A 84 0.14 16.57 8.24
CA PHE A 84 -0.66 16.58 7.01
C PHE A 84 -1.35 17.94 6.77
N GLU A 85 -1.38 18.83 7.76
CA GLU A 85 -2.17 20.07 7.73
C GLU A 85 -1.44 21.28 7.13
N ALA A 86 -0.45 21.08 6.26
CA ALA A 86 0.22 22.20 5.58
C ALA A 86 -0.77 22.90 4.62
N LYS A 87 -1.59 23.81 5.16
CA LYS A 87 -2.61 24.58 4.43
C LYS A 87 -1.99 25.47 3.34
N ASN A 88 -0.70 25.74 3.44
CA ASN A 88 0.05 26.57 2.51
C ASN A 88 1.38 25.90 2.15
N ALA A 89 1.72 25.87 0.86
CA ALA A 89 2.98 25.34 0.33
C ALA A 89 4.26 25.99 0.90
N HIS A 90 4.13 27.06 1.67
CA HIS A 90 5.22 27.78 2.32
C HIS A 90 5.46 27.36 3.78
N ASP A 91 4.58 26.53 4.38
CA ASP A 91 4.77 26.10 5.77
C ASP A 91 5.73 24.90 5.84
N THR A 92 7.04 25.18 5.89
CA THR A 92 8.13 24.18 5.78
C THR A 92 8.47 23.48 7.10
N LYS A 93 7.49 23.25 7.97
CA LYS A 93 7.77 22.88 9.37
C LYS A 93 8.20 21.43 9.57
N ASP A 94 8.02 20.56 8.58
CA ASP A 94 8.31 19.12 8.67
C ASP A 94 9.25 18.66 7.55
N VAL A 95 10.37 19.36 7.40
CA VAL A 95 11.39 19.05 6.39
C VAL A 95 12.38 18.02 6.93
N VAL A 96 12.50 16.91 6.21
CA VAL A 96 13.51 15.88 6.42
C VAL A 96 14.45 15.84 5.21
N CYS A 97 15.75 15.88 5.49
CA CYS A 97 16.77 15.67 4.48
C CYS A 97 17.26 14.22 4.53
N ALA A 98 17.56 13.60 3.38
CA ALA A 98 18.14 12.26 3.30
C ALA A 98 19.44 12.12 4.12
N HIS A 99 20.24 13.19 4.22
CA HIS A 99 21.44 13.25 5.07
C HIS A 99 21.16 13.05 6.56
N VAL A 100 20.05 13.63 7.03
CA VAL A 100 19.63 13.44 8.42
C VAL A 100 19.23 11.98 8.62
N LEU A 101 18.48 11.39 7.70
CA LEU A 101 18.14 9.97 7.78
C LEU A 101 19.41 9.10 7.84
N ARG A 102 20.39 9.36 6.97
CA ARG A 102 21.71 8.70 7.00
C ARG A 102 22.34 8.74 8.38
N ASN A 103 22.43 9.92 8.97
CA ASN A 103 23.07 10.06 10.27
C ASN A 103 22.27 9.30 11.33
N VAL A 104 20.93 9.35 11.32
CA VAL A 104 20.07 8.64 12.29
C VAL A 104 20.32 7.14 12.20
N PHE A 105 20.35 6.59 10.99
CA PHE A 105 20.54 5.16 10.79
C PHE A 105 21.96 4.67 11.08
N SER A 106 22.96 5.56 11.09
CA SER A 106 24.30 5.17 11.55
C SER A 106 24.35 4.74 13.03
N TYR A 107 23.41 5.24 13.84
CA TYR A 107 23.21 4.80 15.22
C TYR A 107 22.29 3.59 15.35
N LEU A 108 21.60 3.17 14.30
CA LEU A 108 20.55 2.16 14.36
C LEU A 108 20.83 0.98 13.41
N PRO A 109 21.91 0.21 13.65
CA PRO A 109 22.42 -0.79 12.70
C PRO A 109 21.49 -1.98 12.48
N LYS A 110 20.49 -2.17 13.35
CA LYS A 110 19.50 -3.27 13.26
C LYS A 110 18.17 -2.85 12.65
N VAL A 111 18.01 -1.59 12.27
CA VAL A 111 16.75 -1.15 11.68
C VAL A 111 16.57 -1.81 10.32
N ALA A 112 15.44 -2.48 10.19
CA ALA A 112 15.04 -3.14 8.96
C ALA A 112 13.70 -2.60 8.42
N SER A 113 13.03 -1.72 9.15
CA SER A 113 11.75 -1.12 8.75
C SER A 113 11.78 0.39 8.96
N LEU A 114 11.55 1.15 7.90
CA LEU A 114 11.38 2.60 7.93
C LEU A 114 9.99 2.98 7.41
N ALA A 115 9.22 3.70 8.22
CA ALA A 115 7.98 4.34 7.80
C ALA A 115 8.09 5.86 7.94
N MET A 116 7.70 6.58 6.89
CA MET A 116 7.70 8.04 6.84
C MET A 116 6.31 8.50 6.40
N SER A 117 5.70 9.41 7.15
CA SER A 117 4.33 9.83 6.93
C SER A 117 4.16 11.34 7.05
N GLY A 118 3.58 12.01 6.05
CA GLY A 118 3.24 13.44 6.14
C GLY A 118 4.44 14.37 6.26
N LEU A 119 5.55 14.06 5.59
CA LEU A 119 6.81 14.82 5.67
C LEU A 119 7.15 15.47 4.33
N PHE A 120 7.91 16.57 4.39
CA PHE A 120 8.55 17.15 3.21
C PHE A 120 9.98 16.64 3.09
N VAL A 121 10.32 16.03 1.96
CA VAL A 121 11.69 15.62 1.70
C VAL A 121 12.36 16.68 0.84
N THR A 122 13.45 17.26 1.34
CA THR A 122 14.28 18.17 0.55
C THR A 122 15.70 18.23 1.08
N CYS A 123 16.68 18.19 0.18
CA CYS A 123 18.01 18.68 0.47
C CYS A 123 18.08 20.19 0.20
N ARG A 124 18.40 20.99 1.22
CA ARG A 124 18.71 22.40 1.00
C ARG A 124 19.99 22.47 0.18
N THR A 125 20.02 23.26 -0.88
CA THR A 125 21.09 23.41 -1.90
C THR A 125 22.52 23.67 -1.40
N ALA A 126 22.75 23.73 -0.09
CA ALA A 126 24.07 23.84 0.55
C ALA A 126 24.60 22.49 1.08
N CYS A 127 23.91 21.37 0.83
CA CYS A 127 24.39 20.04 1.16
C CYS A 127 25.33 19.50 0.06
N ASP A 128 26.61 19.89 0.06
CA ASP A 128 27.67 19.46 -0.89
C ASP A 128 28.09 17.96 -0.73
N HIS A 129 27.14 17.04 -0.78
CA HIS A 129 27.45 15.62 -0.57
C HIS A 129 27.24 14.82 -1.84
N ASP A 130 28.20 13.93 -2.11
CA ASP A 130 28.13 12.97 -3.20
C ASP A 130 27.13 11.86 -2.84
N PRO A 131 26.17 11.53 -3.71
CA PRO A 131 25.25 10.41 -3.50
C PRO A 131 25.95 9.07 -3.23
N SER A 132 27.18 8.90 -3.71
CA SER A 132 27.97 7.70 -3.42
C SER A 132 28.37 7.57 -1.95
N ASP A 133 28.28 8.64 -1.16
CA ASP A 133 28.60 8.63 0.27
C ASP A 133 27.48 8.05 1.16
N TYR A 134 26.29 7.77 0.62
CA TYR A 134 25.19 7.26 1.44
C TYR A 134 25.47 5.81 1.91
N PRO A 135 25.38 5.53 3.23
CA PRO A 135 25.54 4.18 3.73
C PRO A 135 24.38 3.32 3.23
N LYS A 136 24.72 2.13 2.75
CA LYS A 136 23.74 1.11 2.41
C LYS A 136 23.10 0.61 3.70
N LEU A 137 21.82 0.89 3.86
CA LEU A 137 21.02 0.42 4.99
C LEU A 137 20.49 -0.98 4.68
N SER A 138 20.49 -1.85 5.68
CA SER A 138 19.88 -3.18 5.58
C SER A 138 18.36 -3.13 5.81
N LEU A 139 17.69 -2.19 5.14
CA LEU A 139 16.24 -2.04 5.22
C LEU A 139 15.57 -3.13 4.40
N SER A 140 14.63 -3.84 5.03
CA SER A 140 13.75 -4.83 4.41
C SER A 140 12.36 -4.27 4.08
N ARG A 141 11.95 -3.19 4.75
CA ARG A 141 10.64 -2.54 4.56
C ARG A 141 10.80 -1.02 4.54
N LEU A 142 10.17 -0.39 3.55
CA LEU A 142 10.13 1.05 3.38
C LEU A 142 8.70 1.45 3.03
N SER A 143 8.13 2.35 3.84
CA SER A 143 6.80 2.89 3.64
C SER A 143 6.87 4.41 3.64
N LEU A 144 6.49 5.03 2.53
CA LEU A 144 6.48 6.46 2.31
C LEU A 144 5.03 6.88 2.05
N VAL A 145 4.38 7.54 3.02
CA VAL A 145 2.96 7.89 2.99
C VAL A 145 2.78 9.41 3.06
N GLY A 146 2.03 10.02 2.14
CA GLY A 146 1.79 11.46 2.16
C GLY A 146 3.09 12.28 2.14
N LEU A 147 4.10 11.83 1.39
CA LEU A 147 5.37 12.54 1.28
C LEU A 147 5.34 13.54 0.12
N SER A 148 5.94 14.70 0.34
CA SER A 148 6.10 15.70 -0.70
C SER A 148 7.57 16.05 -0.90
N ALA A 149 8.09 15.85 -2.11
CA ALA A 149 9.39 16.38 -2.49
C ALA A 149 9.24 17.82 -2.98
N ARG A 150 10.00 18.74 -2.40
CA ARG A 150 9.90 20.16 -2.77
C ARG A 150 10.59 20.45 -4.10
N SER A 151 11.81 19.94 -4.27
CA SER A 151 12.73 20.41 -5.31
C SER A 151 12.93 19.40 -6.42
N SER A 152 13.01 18.11 -6.10
CA SER A 152 13.27 17.09 -7.10
C SER A 152 12.84 15.69 -6.65
N ILE A 153 12.49 14.86 -7.62
CA ILE A 153 12.39 13.40 -7.48
C ILE A 153 13.64 12.78 -6.85
N PHE A 154 14.81 13.39 -7.04
CA PHE A 154 16.08 12.88 -6.56
C PHE A 154 16.14 12.75 -5.03
N ASP A 155 15.49 13.66 -4.31
CA ASP A 155 15.41 13.60 -2.85
C ASP A 155 14.71 12.31 -2.37
N LEU A 156 13.66 11.87 -3.10
CA LEU A 156 12.95 10.61 -2.82
C LEU A 156 13.74 9.41 -3.32
N TRP A 157 14.39 9.54 -4.48
CA TRP A 157 15.24 8.50 -5.03
C TRP A 157 16.41 8.14 -4.09
N GLN A 158 17.01 9.15 -3.44
CA GLN A 158 18.06 8.95 -2.45
C GLN A 158 17.62 8.04 -1.29
N ILE A 159 16.37 8.17 -0.83
CA ILE A 159 15.83 7.32 0.23
C ILE A 159 15.69 5.87 -0.27
N LEU A 160 15.33 5.68 -1.54
CA LEU A 160 15.19 4.34 -2.13
C LEU A 160 16.54 3.64 -2.31
N ILE A 161 17.57 4.34 -2.81
CA ILE A 161 18.91 3.75 -3.02
C ILE A 161 19.63 3.41 -1.70
N MET A 162 19.26 4.09 -0.61
CA MET A 162 19.76 3.75 0.73
C MET A 162 19.30 2.36 1.19
N ALA A 163 18.30 1.75 0.56
CA ALA A 163 17.73 0.47 0.94
C ALA A 163 17.95 -0.62 -0.15
N PRO A 164 19.19 -1.07 -0.43
CA PRO A 164 19.44 -2.06 -1.48
C PRO A 164 18.81 -3.44 -1.24
N THR A 165 18.49 -3.78 0.02
CA THR A 165 17.96 -5.08 0.44
C THR A 165 16.43 -5.08 0.62
N LEU A 166 15.74 -4.17 -0.06
CA LEU A 166 14.33 -3.92 0.20
C LEU A 166 13.43 -5.06 -0.27
N ASP A 167 12.69 -5.68 0.65
CA ASP A 167 11.70 -6.70 0.34
C ASP A 167 10.30 -6.11 0.15
N HIS A 168 9.97 -5.03 0.87
CA HIS A 168 8.64 -4.39 0.87
C HIS A 168 8.78 -2.89 0.61
N LEU A 169 8.14 -2.42 -0.45
CA LEU A 169 8.05 -1.01 -0.80
C LEU A 169 6.58 -0.56 -0.81
N ALA A 170 6.26 0.44 -0.01
CA ALA A 170 4.98 1.12 -0.06
C ALA A 170 5.19 2.61 -0.36
N LEU A 171 4.63 3.09 -1.46
CA LEU A 171 4.62 4.49 -1.87
C LEU A 171 3.16 4.93 -1.92
N GLU A 172 2.70 5.70 -0.96
CA GLU A 172 1.31 6.15 -0.86
C GLU A 172 1.23 7.67 -0.80
N GLU A 173 0.45 8.30 -1.67
CA GLU A 173 0.27 9.75 -1.72
C GLU A 173 1.60 10.53 -1.81
N VAL A 174 2.52 10.04 -2.65
CA VAL A 174 3.85 10.63 -2.83
C VAL A 174 3.82 11.64 -3.97
N THR A 175 4.04 12.92 -3.66
CA THR A 175 3.97 14.03 -4.60
C THR A 175 5.31 14.74 -4.78
N VAL A 176 5.49 15.38 -5.94
CA VAL A 176 6.63 16.27 -6.23
C VAL A 176 6.03 17.64 -6.56
N LEU A 177 6.35 18.66 -5.76
CA LEU A 177 5.70 19.97 -5.85
C LEU A 177 6.22 20.84 -7.00
N SER A 178 7.47 20.65 -7.42
CA SER A 178 8.11 21.45 -8.46
C SER A 178 8.74 20.53 -9.52
N PRO A 179 7.96 20.05 -10.50
CA PRO A 179 8.46 19.16 -11.55
C PRO A 179 9.38 19.87 -12.57
N ASP A 180 9.45 21.21 -12.57
CA ASP A 180 10.19 22.00 -13.57
C ASP A 180 11.71 21.76 -13.58
N GLN A 181 12.24 21.01 -12.61
CA GLN A 181 13.62 20.53 -12.60
C GLN A 181 13.67 19.00 -12.61
N ASP A 182 12.97 18.38 -13.57
CA ASP A 182 13.11 16.95 -13.83
C ASP A 182 14.59 16.67 -14.14
N ILE A 183 15.28 16.14 -13.14
CA ILE A 183 16.63 15.61 -13.30
C ILE A 183 16.52 14.46 -14.30
N PRO A 184 17.30 14.46 -15.38
CA PRO A 184 17.24 13.42 -16.39
C PRO A 184 17.36 12.03 -15.75
N LEU A 185 16.39 11.14 -15.98
CA LEU A 185 16.35 9.81 -15.36
C LEU A 185 17.63 8.99 -15.60
N ASN A 186 18.38 9.28 -16.66
CA ASN A 186 19.66 8.66 -16.96
C ASN A 186 20.77 9.01 -15.96
N THR A 187 20.64 10.05 -15.13
CA THR A 187 21.61 10.35 -14.07
C THR A 187 21.35 9.53 -12.80
N LEU A 188 20.21 8.86 -12.69
CA LEU A 188 19.91 7.98 -11.57
C LEU A 188 20.68 6.67 -11.75
N GLU A 189 21.38 6.23 -10.70
CA GLU A 189 22.07 4.95 -10.70
C GLU A 189 21.07 3.79 -10.84
N ASP A 190 21.39 2.83 -11.71
CA ASP A 190 20.61 1.60 -11.82
C ASP A 190 20.75 0.81 -10.52
N THR A 191 19.62 0.59 -9.84
CA THR A 191 19.61 -0.10 -8.55
C THR A 191 18.83 -1.38 -8.69
N ALA A 192 19.55 -2.51 -8.73
CA ALA A 192 18.94 -3.83 -8.70
C ALA A 192 18.35 -4.09 -7.30
N LEU A 193 17.17 -3.53 -7.04
CA LEU A 193 16.34 -3.87 -5.88
C LEU A 193 15.55 -5.13 -6.22
N ASP A 194 15.51 -6.08 -5.29
CA ASP A 194 14.76 -7.32 -5.46
C ASP A 194 13.48 -7.29 -4.60
N ILE A 195 12.53 -6.47 -5.00
CA ILE A 195 11.36 -6.16 -4.18
C ILE A 195 10.28 -7.24 -4.35
N LYS A 196 9.86 -7.84 -3.24
CA LYS A 196 8.84 -8.90 -3.20
C LYS A 196 7.42 -8.35 -3.09
N TYR A 197 7.23 -7.24 -2.38
CA TYR A 197 5.93 -6.66 -2.11
C TYR A 197 5.94 -5.18 -2.47
N VAL A 198 5.08 -4.79 -3.40
CA VAL A 198 4.99 -3.41 -3.89
C VAL A 198 3.58 -2.89 -3.68
N VAL A 199 3.46 -1.77 -2.98
CA VAL A 199 2.22 -1.01 -2.83
C VAL A 199 2.44 0.36 -3.42
N LEU A 200 1.67 0.70 -4.45
CA LEU A 200 1.67 2.01 -5.09
C LEU A 200 0.30 2.60 -4.92
N SER A 201 0.20 3.72 -4.21
CA SER A 201 -1.02 4.50 -4.10
C SER A 201 -0.69 5.93 -4.46
N THR A 202 -1.31 6.50 -5.48
CA THR A 202 -1.15 7.94 -5.77
C THR A 202 0.32 8.39 -5.83
N VAL A 203 1.07 7.89 -6.81
CA VAL A 203 2.51 8.18 -6.93
C VAL A 203 2.72 9.17 -8.06
N HIS A 204 3.53 10.21 -7.82
CA HIS A 204 3.89 11.16 -8.86
C HIS A 204 4.51 10.45 -10.08
N LEU A 205 4.10 10.83 -11.30
CA LEU A 205 4.43 10.12 -12.54
C LEU A 205 5.94 9.99 -12.78
N SER A 206 6.72 11.06 -12.52
CA SER A 206 8.19 10.99 -12.66
C SER A 206 8.80 9.96 -11.71
N LEU A 207 8.31 9.87 -10.47
CA LEU A 207 8.79 8.88 -9.49
C LEU A 207 8.45 7.47 -9.92
N LEU A 208 7.22 7.26 -10.39
CA LEU A 208 6.80 5.98 -10.92
C LEU A 208 7.68 5.55 -12.12
N ARG A 209 7.95 6.47 -13.05
CA ARG A 209 8.87 6.21 -14.18
C ARG A 209 10.26 5.81 -13.70
N ALA A 210 10.84 6.54 -12.74
CA ALA A 210 12.15 6.21 -12.19
C ALA A 210 12.15 4.82 -11.56
N VAL A 211 11.17 4.51 -10.71
CA VAL A 211 11.00 3.19 -10.06
C VAL A 211 10.94 2.08 -11.10
N ILE A 212 10.15 2.24 -12.16
CA ILE A 212 9.99 1.21 -13.20
C ILE A 212 11.25 1.04 -14.06
N GLN A 213 11.93 2.13 -14.41
CA GLN A 213 13.10 2.09 -15.28
C GLN A 213 14.36 1.62 -14.57
N LYS A 214 14.48 1.94 -13.28
CA LYS A 214 15.73 1.78 -12.52
C LYS A 214 15.70 0.63 -11.52
N MET A 215 14.54 0.03 -11.24
CA MET A 215 14.40 -1.12 -10.37
C MET A 215 14.01 -2.39 -11.14
N THR A 216 14.43 -3.53 -10.62
CA THR A 216 14.07 -4.85 -11.14
C THR A 216 12.94 -5.46 -10.31
N PHE A 217 11.96 -6.09 -10.95
CA PHE A 217 10.83 -6.71 -10.25
C PHE A 217 10.80 -8.22 -10.44
N GLN A 218 11.97 -8.84 -10.62
CA GLN A 218 12.09 -10.25 -10.97
C GLN A 218 11.50 -11.19 -9.91
N ASN A 219 11.51 -10.81 -8.62
CA ASN A 219 10.89 -11.59 -7.54
C ASN A 219 9.68 -10.91 -6.89
N CYS A 220 9.00 -10.00 -7.58
CA CYS A 220 7.79 -9.35 -7.08
C CYS A 220 6.63 -10.36 -6.98
N LEU A 221 6.25 -10.71 -5.76
CA LEU A 221 5.19 -11.68 -5.46
C LEU A 221 3.81 -11.03 -5.38
N MET A 222 3.75 -9.78 -4.92
CA MET A 222 2.52 -9.04 -4.72
C MET A 222 2.68 -7.59 -5.18
N LEU A 223 1.74 -7.16 -6.02
CA LEU A 223 1.60 -5.76 -6.44
C LEU A 223 0.20 -5.26 -6.06
N VAL A 224 0.15 -4.13 -5.36
CA VAL A 224 -1.07 -3.39 -5.04
C VAL A 224 -0.96 -2.02 -5.69
N TYR A 225 -1.96 -1.65 -6.51
CA TYR A 225 -2.00 -0.37 -7.21
C TYR A 225 -3.30 0.38 -6.90
N LYS A 226 -3.18 1.60 -6.37
CA LYS A 226 -4.24 2.46 -5.82
C LYS A 226 -4.15 3.88 -6.39
N PRO A 227 -4.57 4.14 -7.64
CA PRO A 227 -4.60 5.50 -8.19
C PRO A 227 -5.58 6.41 -7.42
N LYS A 228 -5.18 7.66 -7.18
CA LYS A 228 -6.10 8.72 -6.72
C LYS A 228 -6.81 9.31 -7.92
N LEU A 229 -8.13 9.48 -7.81
CA LEU A 229 -8.94 10.32 -8.70
C LEU A 229 -8.57 10.21 -10.19
N GLY A 230 -8.42 8.96 -10.66
CA GLY A 230 -8.15 8.62 -12.05
C GLY A 230 -6.70 8.91 -12.45
N PRO A 231 -5.91 7.88 -12.80
CA PRO A 231 -4.55 8.10 -13.23
C PRO A 231 -4.53 9.02 -14.47
N PRO A 232 -3.52 9.91 -14.63
CA PRO A 232 -3.23 10.44 -15.95
C PRO A 232 -3.05 9.25 -16.92
N MET A 233 -3.50 9.38 -18.17
CA MET A 233 -3.48 8.26 -19.14
C MET A 233 -2.08 7.64 -19.32
N GLU A 234 -1.04 8.43 -19.03
CA GLU A 234 0.35 8.02 -19.08
C GLU A 234 0.75 7.04 -17.97
N GLU A 235 0.00 6.94 -16.87
CA GLU A 235 0.32 6.05 -15.74
C GLU A 235 0.03 4.58 -16.06
N ILE A 236 -1.04 4.29 -16.81
CA ILE A 236 -1.50 2.91 -17.03
C ILE A 236 -0.48 2.10 -17.85
N PRO A 237 0.08 2.60 -18.96
CA PRO A 237 1.15 1.90 -19.67
C PRO A 237 2.37 1.66 -18.78
N LEU A 238 2.70 2.59 -17.88
CA LEU A 238 3.81 2.43 -16.94
C LEU A 238 3.52 1.30 -15.95
N ILE A 239 2.33 1.27 -15.34
CA ILE A 239 1.91 0.15 -14.49
C ILE A 239 1.91 -1.16 -15.29
N GLY A 240 1.52 -1.15 -16.55
CA GLY A 240 1.64 -2.29 -17.45
C GLY A 240 3.08 -2.77 -17.65
N HIS A 241 4.04 -1.85 -17.77
CA HIS A 241 5.47 -2.18 -17.81
C HIS A 241 5.95 -2.78 -16.48
N LEU A 242 5.48 -2.26 -15.35
CA LEU A 242 5.77 -2.81 -14.02
C LEU A 242 5.22 -4.24 -13.86
N ILE A 243 3.96 -4.46 -14.26
CA ILE A 243 3.34 -5.79 -14.24
C ILE A 243 4.10 -6.74 -15.16
N CYS A 244 4.50 -6.27 -16.35
CA CYS A 244 5.26 -7.07 -17.31
C CYS A 244 6.66 -7.44 -16.78
N SER A 245 7.34 -6.55 -16.06
CA SER A 245 8.65 -6.84 -15.45
C SER A 245 8.55 -7.82 -14.28
N ALA A 246 7.41 -7.83 -13.58
CA ALA A 246 7.06 -8.80 -12.53
C ALA A 246 6.40 -10.10 -13.04
N ALA A 247 6.14 -10.23 -14.34
CA ALA A 247 5.23 -11.24 -14.88
C ALA A 247 5.58 -12.70 -14.53
N GLN A 248 6.87 -12.99 -14.34
CA GLN A 248 7.35 -14.35 -14.02
C GLN A 248 7.18 -14.71 -12.55
N SER A 249 7.09 -13.76 -11.63
CA SER A 249 7.02 -14.00 -10.18
C SER A 249 5.72 -13.56 -9.54
N LEU A 250 4.97 -12.66 -10.19
CA LEU A 250 3.75 -12.06 -9.64
C LEU A 250 2.68 -13.12 -9.39
N ARG A 251 2.32 -13.28 -8.11
CA ARG A 251 1.28 -14.23 -7.65
C ARG A 251 0.00 -13.54 -7.26
N THR A 252 0.09 -12.32 -6.73
CA THR A 252 -1.06 -11.53 -6.30
C THR A 252 -1.03 -10.15 -6.91
N LEU A 253 -2.11 -9.77 -7.58
CA LEU A 253 -2.29 -8.44 -8.15
C LEU A 253 -3.57 -7.84 -7.58
N HIS A 254 -3.47 -6.65 -6.98
CA HIS A 254 -4.60 -5.89 -6.50
C HIS A 254 -4.64 -4.53 -7.21
N ILE A 255 -5.71 -4.25 -7.95
CA ILE A 255 -5.91 -2.97 -8.66
C ILE A 255 -7.14 -2.27 -8.09
N PHE A 256 -7.01 -1.02 -7.71
CA PHE A 256 -8.15 -0.18 -7.33
C PHE A 256 -8.49 0.74 -8.50
N ALA A 257 -9.60 0.49 -9.17
CA ALA A 257 -10.20 1.39 -10.14
C ALA A 257 -11.05 2.44 -9.38
N GLY A 258 -10.39 3.53 -8.95
CA GLY A 258 -11.07 4.66 -8.31
C GLY A 258 -12.00 5.44 -9.24
N GLU A 259 -12.77 6.39 -8.69
CA GLU A 259 -13.92 7.07 -9.33
C GLU A 259 -13.66 7.61 -10.75
N VAL A 260 -12.55 8.29 -11.01
CA VAL A 260 -12.27 8.90 -12.32
C VAL A 260 -11.54 7.92 -13.25
N GLY A 261 -10.84 6.94 -12.67
CA GLY A 261 -10.19 5.87 -13.41
C GLY A 261 -11.23 4.93 -14.00
N ALA A 262 -12.29 4.65 -13.25
CA ALA A 262 -13.37 3.79 -13.68
C ALA A 262 -14.08 4.29 -14.94
N GLN A 263 -13.97 5.56 -15.35
CA GLN A 263 -14.51 6.13 -16.61
C GLN A 263 -13.52 6.10 -17.79
N ARG A 264 -12.22 5.94 -17.51
CA ARG A 264 -11.13 5.98 -18.50
C ARG A 264 -10.48 4.61 -18.73
N LEU A 265 -10.28 3.83 -17.65
CA LEU A 265 -9.99 2.38 -17.67
C LEU A 265 -11.05 1.58 -18.44
N ILE A 266 -12.24 2.19 -18.62
CA ILE A 266 -12.99 2.44 -19.87
C ILE A 266 -12.62 1.71 -21.18
N ASP A 267 -11.36 1.79 -21.60
CA ASP A 267 -11.01 1.27 -22.92
C ASP A 267 -10.39 -0.13 -22.81
N ASP A 268 -10.80 -1.03 -23.71
CA ASP A 268 -10.12 -2.28 -24.00
C ASP A 268 -8.61 -2.08 -24.11
N HIS A 269 -8.22 -0.97 -24.72
CA HIS A 269 -6.83 -0.60 -24.89
C HIS A 269 -6.09 -0.43 -23.57
N GLU A 270 -6.72 0.13 -22.53
CA GLU A 270 -6.10 0.37 -21.24
C GLU A 270 -5.89 -0.95 -20.46
N TRP A 271 -6.91 -1.81 -20.42
CA TRP A 271 -6.75 -3.15 -19.82
C TRP A 271 -5.71 -3.99 -20.55
N ALA A 272 -5.65 -3.92 -21.89
CA ALA A 272 -4.61 -4.55 -22.67
C ALA A 272 -3.22 -3.99 -22.32
N SER A 273 -3.11 -2.68 -22.11
CA SER A 273 -1.84 -2.02 -21.77
C SER A 273 -1.29 -2.44 -20.40
N LEU A 274 -2.14 -2.88 -19.46
CA LEU A 274 -1.70 -3.43 -18.18
C LEU A 274 -0.96 -4.77 -18.30
N ASN A 275 -1.04 -5.44 -19.46
CA ASN A 275 -0.27 -6.67 -19.75
C ASN A 275 -0.52 -7.82 -18.75
N ILE A 276 -1.67 -7.87 -18.08
CA ILE A 276 -1.99 -8.86 -17.03
C ILE A 276 -1.90 -10.30 -17.57
N SER A 277 -2.24 -10.50 -18.85
CA SER A 277 -2.19 -11.80 -19.52
C SER A 277 -0.78 -12.40 -19.60
N LYS A 278 0.27 -11.58 -19.42
CA LYS A 278 1.66 -12.04 -19.39
C LYS A 278 2.04 -12.68 -18.05
N CYS A 279 1.27 -12.46 -16.99
CA CYS A 279 1.58 -12.93 -15.63
C CYS A 279 1.28 -14.43 -15.46
N ILE A 280 2.11 -15.30 -16.05
CA ILE A 280 1.85 -16.75 -16.10
C ILE A 280 1.69 -17.41 -14.72
N ASN A 281 2.19 -16.80 -13.66
CA ASN A 281 2.11 -17.30 -12.29
C ASN A 281 1.07 -16.57 -11.40
N LEU A 282 0.23 -15.72 -11.98
CA LEU A 282 -0.80 -15.01 -11.24
C LEU A 282 -1.82 -15.99 -10.66
N GLN A 283 -1.96 -16.01 -9.33
CA GLN A 283 -2.88 -16.90 -8.61
C GLN A 283 -4.09 -16.16 -8.08
N THR A 284 -3.88 -14.93 -7.59
CA THR A 284 -4.91 -14.11 -6.97
C THR A 284 -4.98 -12.77 -7.69
N PHE A 285 -6.16 -12.45 -8.21
CA PHE A 285 -6.48 -11.16 -8.77
C PHE A 285 -7.55 -10.48 -7.91
N CYS A 286 -7.29 -9.27 -7.46
CA CYS A 286 -8.25 -8.45 -6.74
C CYS A 286 -8.45 -7.16 -7.54
N ALA A 287 -9.71 -6.78 -7.77
CA ALA A 287 -10.05 -5.49 -8.35
C ALA A 287 -11.10 -4.80 -7.49
N ASP A 288 -10.85 -3.55 -7.13
CA ASP A 288 -11.78 -2.70 -6.40
C ASP A 288 -12.33 -1.64 -7.36
N PHE A 289 -13.64 -1.59 -7.52
CA PHE A 289 -14.32 -0.63 -8.40
C PHE A 289 -15.15 0.33 -7.55
N MET A 290 -14.73 1.60 -7.54
CA MET A 290 -15.49 2.69 -6.96
C MET A 290 -16.23 3.43 -8.08
N PHE A 291 -17.56 3.52 -7.98
CA PHE A 291 -18.39 4.23 -8.95
C PHE A 291 -18.98 5.48 -8.31
N SER A 292 -18.67 6.66 -8.86
CA SER A 292 -19.27 7.91 -8.38
C SER A 292 -20.62 8.23 -9.03
N GLU A 293 -21.52 8.90 -8.29
CA GLU A 293 -22.80 9.38 -8.83
C GLU A 293 -22.57 10.37 -10.00
N PHE A 294 -21.45 11.10 -9.94
CA PHE A 294 -20.99 11.97 -11.01
C PHE A 294 -20.87 11.24 -12.36
N LEU A 295 -20.34 10.01 -12.38
CA LEU A 295 -20.27 9.22 -13.61
C LEU A 295 -21.66 8.90 -14.15
N ARG A 296 -22.62 8.58 -13.28
CA ARG A 296 -24.00 8.23 -13.67
C ARG A 296 -24.72 9.40 -14.34
N ARG A 297 -24.39 10.63 -13.97
CA ARG A 297 -24.96 11.85 -14.59
C ARG A 297 -24.32 12.17 -15.94
N MET A 298 -23.04 11.82 -16.12
CA MET A 298 -22.30 12.16 -17.34
C MET A 298 -22.33 11.06 -18.42
N VAL A 299 -22.48 9.80 -18.03
CA VAL A 299 -22.43 8.65 -18.96
C VAL A 299 -23.85 8.15 -19.18
N PRO A 300 -24.34 8.09 -20.44
CA PRO A 300 -25.63 7.49 -20.74
C PRO A 300 -25.73 6.08 -20.15
N ALA A 301 -26.91 5.69 -19.65
CA ALA A 301 -27.11 4.38 -19.02
C ALA A 301 -26.62 3.21 -19.90
N ASP A 302 -26.72 3.37 -21.22
CA ASP A 302 -26.31 2.38 -22.22
C ASP A 302 -24.78 2.13 -22.27
N TYR A 303 -23.97 3.12 -21.86
CA TYR A 303 -22.50 3.01 -21.80
C TYR A 303 -21.99 2.37 -20.51
N MET A 304 -22.84 2.25 -19.49
CA MET A 304 -22.53 1.56 -18.24
C MET A 304 -22.88 0.07 -18.32
N SER A 305 -22.77 -0.52 -19.52
CA SER A 305 -23.07 -1.93 -19.74
C SER A 305 -22.12 -2.81 -18.92
N THR A 306 -22.66 -3.92 -18.46
CA THR A 306 -21.93 -4.87 -17.61
C THR A 306 -20.76 -5.52 -18.30
N GLU A 307 -20.85 -5.65 -19.62
CA GLU A 307 -19.76 -6.10 -20.47
C GLU A 307 -18.46 -5.35 -20.16
N PHE A 308 -18.59 -4.06 -19.88
CA PHE A 308 -17.47 -3.20 -19.65
C PHE A 308 -16.73 -3.50 -18.33
N LYS A 309 -17.49 -3.66 -17.24
CA LYS A 309 -16.96 -3.76 -15.87
C LYS A 309 -16.11 -5.02 -15.66
N PHE A 310 -16.39 -6.06 -16.42
CA PHE A 310 -15.75 -7.36 -16.27
C PHE A 310 -14.74 -7.68 -17.38
N LYS A 311 -14.47 -6.73 -18.28
CA LYS A 311 -13.56 -6.97 -19.39
C LYS A 311 -12.13 -7.29 -18.95
N VAL A 312 -11.71 -6.79 -17.80
CA VAL A 312 -10.45 -7.18 -17.15
C VAL A 312 -10.30 -8.69 -16.99
N LEU A 313 -11.41 -9.42 -16.78
CA LEU A 313 -11.40 -10.87 -16.63
C LEU A 313 -10.94 -11.58 -17.91
N SER A 314 -11.16 -10.97 -19.08
CA SER A 314 -10.69 -11.51 -20.36
C SER A 314 -9.17 -11.46 -20.53
N TYR A 315 -8.49 -10.61 -19.74
CA TYR A 315 -7.03 -10.49 -19.73
C TYR A 315 -6.38 -11.33 -18.65
N LEU A 316 -7.15 -12.01 -17.79
CA LEU A 316 -6.59 -12.84 -16.74
C LEU A 316 -5.94 -14.11 -17.33
N PRO A 317 -4.72 -14.46 -16.88
CA PRO A 317 -4.04 -15.65 -17.33
C PRO A 317 -4.75 -16.91 -16.81
N PRO A 318 -4.65 -18.05 -17.51
CA PRO A 318 -5.28 -19.31 -17.10
C PRO A 318 -4.88 -19.81 -15.71
N SER A 319 -3.72 -19.39 -15.20
CA SER A 319 -3.21 -19.72 -13.86
C SER A 319 -4.00 -19.10 -12.72
N THR A 320 -4.86 -18.10 -13.00
CA THR A 320 -5.64 -17.40 -11.98
C THR A 320 -6.61 -18.36 -11.28
N ARG A 321 -6.44 -18.50 -9.96
CA ARG A 321 -7.24 -19.40 -9.13
C ARG A 321 -8.28 -18.68 -8.30
N ARG A 322 -7.97 -17.44 -7.90
CA ARG A 322 -8.80 -16.60 -7.04
C ARG A 322 -9.02 -15.25 -7.70
N ILE A 323 -10.28 -14.87 -7.81
CA ILE A 323 -10.68 -13.54 -8.27
C ILE A 323 -11.47 -12.90 -7.14
N THR A 324 -11.14 -11.69 -6.71
CA THR A 324 -11.94 -10.91 -5.77
C THR A 324 -12.32 -9.58 -6.41
N LEU A 325 -13.60 -9.35 -6.65
CA LEU A 325 -14.08 -8.10 -7.23
C LEU A 325 -14.85 -7.34 -6.17
N TYR A 326 -14.30 -6.23 -5.69
CA TYR A 326 -14.97 -5.34 -4.76
C TYR A 326 -15.76 -4.30 -5.55
N TYR A 327 -17.03 -4.14 -5.22
CA TYR A 327 -17.88 -3.11 -5.78
C TYR A 327 -18.31 -2.17 -4.66
N HIS A 328 -17.90 -0.91 -4.76
CA HIS A 328 -18.24 0.16 -3.83
C HIS A 328 -19.17 1.16 -4.55
N PRO A 329 -20.49 1.11 -4.30
CA PRO A 329 -21.39 2.17 -4.74
C PRO A 329 -21.02 3.47 -4.01
N ASN A 330 -21.01 4.62 -4.69
CA ASN A 330 -20.67 5.90 -4.05
C ASN A 330 -21.57 6.16 -2.84
N GLN A 331 -20.98 6.78 -1.81
CA GLN A 331 -21.68 7.25 -0.62
C GLN A 331 -22.22 8.68 -0.76
N ASP A 332 -22.30 9.25 -1.97
CA ASP A 332 -22.83 10.60 -2.12
C ASP A 332 -24.25 10.70 -1.54
N LEU A 333 -24.35 11.48 -0.46
CA LEU A 333 -25.30 11.39 0.67
C LEU A 333 -26.79 11.53 0.35
N ASN A 334 -27.18 11.73 -0.91
CA ASN A 334 -28.53 12.14 -1.26
C ASN A 334 -29.25 11.23 -2.27
N ALA A 335 -28.56 10.30 -2.91
CA ALA A 335 -29.18 9.34 -3.82
C ALA A 335 -29.10 7.94 -3.21
N GLN A 336 -30.18 7.49 -2.56
CA GLN A 336 -30.39 6.07 -2.25
C GLN A 336 -30.49 5.29 -3.56
N VAL A 337 -29.35 4.93 -4.13
CA VAL A 337 -29.31 3.92 -5.18
C VAL A 337 -29.38 2.58 -4.48
N ASP A 338 -30.53 1.93 -4.61
CA ASP A 338 -30.71 0.56 -4.14
C ASP A 338 -29.65 -0.35 -4.78
N GLY A 339 -28.78 -0.93 -3.95
CA GLY A 339 -27.72 -1.84 -4.37
C GLY A 339 -28.26 -3.04 -5.16
N ALA A 340 -29.50 -3.46 -4.90
CA ALA A 340 -30.13 -4.54 -5.67
C ALA A 340 -30.39 -4.13 -7.14
N THR A 341 -30.72 -2.86 -7.40
CA THR A 341 -30.90 -2.35 -8.77
C THR A 341 -29.57 -2.30 -9.53
N ALA A 342 -28.49 -1.88 -8.87
CA ALA A 342 -27.15 -1.92 -9.47
C ALA A 342 -26.75 -3.37 -9.80
N PHE A 343 -27.09 -4.33 -8.94
CA PHE A 343 -26.82 -5.74 -9.15
C PHE A 343 -27.63 -6.35 -10.30
N ALA A 344 -28.91 -6.02 -10.38
CA ALA A 344 -29.80 -6.48 -11.44
C ALA A 344 -29.37 -5.98 -12.83
N SER A 345 -28.62 -4.88 -12.90
CA SER A 345 -28.05 -4.39 -14.16
C SER A 345 -26.89 -5.25 -14.68
N PHE A 346 -26.34 -6.16 -13.87
CA PHE A 346 -25.25 -7.02 -14.28
C PHE A 346 -25.70 -8.08 -15.30
N ASP A 347 -25.04 -8.11 -16.47
CA ASP A 347 -25.09 -9.22 -17.42
C ASP A 347 -24.26 -10.38 -16.89
N TRP A 348 -24.92 -11.23 -16.10
CA TRP A 348 -24.29 -12.38 -15.46
C TRP A 348 -23.93 -13.50 -16.43
N ASP A 349 -24.66 -13.63 -17.55
CA ASP A 349 -24.34 -14.60 -18.58
C ASP A 349 -23.00 -14.25 -19.24
N TYR A 350 -22.74 -12.97 -19.46
CA TYR A 350 -21.45 -12.49 -19.92
C TYR A 350 -20.33 -12.79 -18.90
N VAL A 351 -20.55 -12.49 -17.63
CA VAL A 351 -19.58 -12.76 -16.55
C VAL A 351 -19.28 -14.26 -16.45
N GLU A 352 -20.31 -15.11 -16.47
CA GLU A 352 -20.15 -16.56 -16.47
C GLU A 352 -19.39 -17.03 -17.71
N GLY A 353 -19.72 -16.46 -18.89
CA GLY A 353 -19.00 -16.69 -20.13
C GLY A 353 -17.51 -16.39 -20.01
N LEU A 354 -17.12 -15.29 -19.37
CA LEU A 354 -15.72 -14.96 -19.10
C LEU A 354 -15.07 -15.90 -18.09
N LEU A 355 -15.73 -16.17 -16.96
CA LEU A 355 -15.21 -17.07 -15.92
C LEU A 355 -15.04 -18.51 -16.44
N SER A 356 -15.89 -18.95 -17.37
CA SER A 356 -15.80 -20.27 -18.00
C SER A 356 -14.52 -20.47 -18.82
N ARG A 357 -13.87 -19.38 -19.26
CA ARG A 357 -12.60 -19.40 -19.99
C ARG A 357 -11.39 -19.58 -19.08
N LEU A 358 -11.56 -19.55 -17.76
CA LEU A 358 -10.52 -19.74 -16.76
C LEU A 358 -10.57 -21.18 -16.22
N PRO A 359 -9.85 -22.14 -16.85
CA PRO A 359 -10.01 -23.56 -16.55
C PRO A 359 -9.60 -23.92 -15.11
N HIS A 360 -8.67 -23.17 -14.51
CA HIS A 360 -8.13 -23.41 -13.17
C HIS A 360 -8.74 -22.53 -12.08
N LEU A 361 -9.80 -21.78 -12.39
CA LEU A 361 -10.49 -20.95 -11.41
C LEU A 361 -11.07 -21.84 -10.29
N VAL A 362 -10.54 -21.68 -9.08
CA VAL A 362 -10.99 -22.40 -7.87
C VAL A 362 -12.14 -21.65 -7.23
N SER A 363 -11.99 -20.33 -7.12
CA SER A 363 -13.00 -19.46 -6.52
C SER A 363 -12.98 -18.09 -7.20
N ALA A 364 -14.14 -17.62 -7.62
CA ALA A 364 -14.38 -16.19 -7.80
C ALA A 364 -15.21 -15.72 -6.60
N LEU A 365 -14.70 -14.74 -5.87
CA LEU A 365 -15.43 -13.99 -4.87
C LEU A 365 -15.82 -12.64 -5.48
N MET A 366 -17.09 -12.30 -5.47
CA MET A 366 -17.50 -10.93 -5.71
C MET A 366 -18.02 -10.37 -4.40
N THR A 367 -17.39 -9.30 -3.93
CA THR A 367 -17.80 -8.62 -2.71
C THR A 367 -18.45 -7.31 -3.07
N ILE A 368 -19.70 -7.14 -2.66
CA ILE A 368 -20.41 -5.88 -2.83
C ILE A 368 -20.44 -5.24 -1.45
N SER A 369 -19.82 -4.07 -1.34
CA SER A 369 -19.85 -3.32 -0.10
C SER A 369 -21.02 -2.36 -0.16
N ALA A 370 -22.14 -2.68 0.49
CA ALA A 370 -23.24 -1.74 0.63
C ALA A 370 -22.93 -0.82 1.82
N ILE A 371 -22.17 0.25 1.59
CA ILE A 371 -21.84 1.20 2.65
C ILE A 371 -22.92 2.29 2.69
N GLY A 372 -23.71 2.33 3.77
CA GLY A 372 -24.61 3.46 4.08
C GLY A 372 -26.12 3.17 4.10
N SER A 373 -26.58 1.95 3.80
CA SER A 373 -27.99 1.55 3.90
C SER A 373 -28.34 1.01 5.29
N GLU A 374 -29.60 1.18 5.70
CA GLU A 374 -30.12 0.56 6.92
C GLU A 374 -29.94 -0.98 6.85
N PRO A 375 -29.60 -1.66 7.97
CA PRO A 375 -29.35 -3.11 7.98
C PRO A 375 -30.46 -3.95 7.36
N GLU A 376 -31.73 -3.50 7.46
CA GLU A 376 -32.88 -4.21 6.90
C GLU A 376 -32.92 -4.18 5.37
N GLN A 377 -32.59 -3.04 4.74
CA GLN A 377 -32.51 -2.92 3.27
C GLN A 377 -31.36 -3.76 2.71
N ASN A 378 -30.24 -3.79 3.43
CA ASN A 378 -29.12 -4.68 3.09
C ASN A 378 -29.54 -6.14 3.12
N LYS A 379 -30.34 -6.56 4.09
CA LYS A 379 -30.79 -7.95 4.18
C LYS A 379 -31.64 -8.37 2.98
N GLU A 380 -32.59 -7.53 2.54
CA GLU A 380 -33.46 -7.86 1.39
C GLU A 380 -32.68 -7.89 0.07
N ALA A 381 -31.76 -6.94 -0.13
CA ALA A 381 -30.84 -6.95 -1.26
C ALA A 381 -29.93 -8.20 -1.21
N ASN A 382 -29.41 -8.56 -0.04
CA ASN A 382 -28.58 -9.74 0.17
C ASN A 382 -29.32 -11.03 -0.14
N ASP A 383 -30.57 -11.15 0.31
CA ASP A 383 -31.38 -12.33 0.09
C ASP A 383 -31.81 -12.46 -1.39
N SER A 384 -32.09 -11.33 -2.05
CA SER A 384 -32.35 -11.29 -3.50
C SER A 384 -31.12 -11.68 -4.32
N ILE A 385 -29.96 -11.11 -3.99
CA ILE A 385 -28.65 -11.44 -4.59
C ILE A 385 -28.34 -12.91 -4.37
N ARG A 386 -28.45 -13.42 -3.14
CA ARG A 386 -28.22 -14.84 -2.82
C ARG A 386 -29.18 -15.76 -3.59
N THR A 387 -30.47 -15.42 -3.67
CA THR A 387 -31.45 -16.22 -4.40
C THR A 387 -31.12 -16.30 -5.88
N TYR A 388 -30.79 -15.16 -6.49
CA TYR A 388 -30.37 -15.07 -7.88
C TYR A 388 -29.09 -15.86 -8.13
N LEU A 389 -28.08 -15.70 -7.27
CA LEU A 389 -26.82 -16.40 -7.41
C LEU A 389 -26.96 -17.90 -7.20
N ASN A 390 -27.78 -18.36 -6.26
CA ASN A 390 -28.08 -19.78 -6.10
C ASN A 390 -28.72 -20.37 -7.37
N SER A 391 -29.41 -19.56 -8.18
CA SER A 391 -29.97 -20.00 -9.46
C SER A 391 -28.91 -20.15 -10.57
N ILE A 392 -27.84 -19.34 -10.52
CA ILE A 392 -26.70 -19.34 -11.47
C ILE A 392 -25.56 -20.26 -11.01
N ASN A 393 -25.44 -20.53 -9.72
CA ASN A 393 -24.37 -21.31 -9.10
C ASN A 393 -24.54 -22.83 -9.36
N ARG A 394 -24.82 -23.21 -10.60
CA ARG A 394 -24.91 -24.60 -11.06
C ARG A 394 -23.55 -25.32 -11.06
N ARG A 395 -22.45 -24.61 -10.78
CA ARG A 395 -21.07 -25.14 -10.83
C ARG A 395 -20.19 -24.88 -9.60
N GLY A 396 -20.68 -24.19 -8.56
CA GLY A 396 -19.98 -24.03 -7.29
C GLY A 396 -18.71 -23.17 -7.30
N ARG A 397 -18.47 -22.36 -8.34
CA ARG A 397 -17.20 -21.60 -8.52
C ARG A 397 -17.28 -20.12 -8.19
N LEU A 398 -18.49 -19.54 -8.13
CA LEU A 398 -18.71 -18.13 -7.81
C LEU A 398 -19.34 -18.05 -6.41
N ILE A 399 -18.61 -17.45 -5.48
CA ILE A 399 -19.11 -17.01 -4.19
C ILE A 399 -19.37 -15.52 -4.34
N VAL A 400 -20.53 -15.05 -3.92
CA VAL A 400 -20.74 -13.60 -3.77
C VAL A 400 -21.09 -13.36 -2.33
N GLU A 401 -20.33 -12.46 -1.73
CA GLU A 401 -20.57 -12.02 -0.37
C GLU A 401 -21.00 -10.57 -0.45
N VAL A 402 -22.09 -10.24 0.23
CA VAL A 402 -22.37 -8.84 0.50
C VAL A 402 -21.74 -8.53 1.84
N ALA A 403 -20.72 -7.69 1.80
CA ALA A 403 -20.04 -7.26 3.02
C ALA A 403 -20.87 -6.16 3.67
N GLU A 404 -21.33 -6.39 4.89
CA GLU A 404 -21.81 -5.32 5.75
C GLU A 404 -20.61 -4.41 6.04
N GLY A 405 -20.70 -3.14 5.65
CA GLY A 405 -19.62 -2.18 5.86
C GLY A 405 -19.25 -2.12 7.35
N ILE A 406 -18.00 -2.49 7.67
CA ILE A 406 -17.43 -2.20 8.98
C ILE A 406 -17.18 -0.69 8.99
N GLN A 407 -17.96 0.05 9.78
CA GLN A 407 -17.81 1.50 9.98
C GLN A 407 -16.44 1.85 10.55
#